data_AF-A0A2N9HXQ5-F1
#
_entry.id   AF-A0A2N9HXQ5-F1
#
_cell.length_a   1.000
_cell.length_b   1.000
_cell.length_c   1.000
_cell.angle_alpha   90.00
_cell.angle_beta   90.00
_cell.angle_gamma   90.00
#
_symmetry.space_group_name_H-M   'P 1'
#
loop_
_entity.id
_entity.type
_entity.pdbx_description
1 polymer ?
#
loop_
_entity_poly.entity_id
_entity_poly.type
_entity_poly.pdbx_seq_one_letter_code
_entity_poly.pdbx_strand_id
1 'polypeptide(L)'
;MLMRFLYILSLFHLILLTHSSPSMQPLCHYDESSALLQFKESFIINKSASSDDPFAYPKVKSWTLEGESSDCCSWDGVDCDEITGHVIGLDLSSSCLYGSINSNRSLFRLVHLQSLNLAHNHFNYSQIPSQVGNLSRLTYLNLSLSRPKPNRVWCMRRLQPKHL
;
A
#
# COMPACT_ATOMS: atom_id res chain seq x y z
N MET A 1 -54.63 4.59 26.93
CA MET A 1 -53.55 3.56 26.99
C MET A 1 -52.90 3.33 25.63
N LEU A 2 -53.66 3.22 24.53
CA LEU A 2 -53.15 3.03 23.17
C LEU A 2 -52.14 4.11 22.70
N MET A 3 -52.41 5.39 23.00
CA MET A 3 -51.53 6.51 22.60
C MET A 3 -50.15 6.47 23.28
N ARG A 4 -50.06 5.95 24.52
CA ARG A 4 -48.77 5.75 25.20
C ARG A 4 -47.97 4.61 24.58
N PHE A 5 -48.65 3.55 24.13
CA PHE A 5 -48.01 2.40 23.50
C PHE A 5 -47.42 2.77 22.13
N LEU A 6 -48.15 3.54 21.32
CA LEU A 6 -47.67 4.04 20.02
C LEU A 6 -46.46 4.97 20.17
N TYR A 7 -46.44 5.82 21.21
CA TYR A 7 -45.31 6.70 21.51
C TYR A 7 -44.05 5.91 21.93
N ILE A 8 -44.21 4.85 22.72
CA ILE A 8 -43.09 3.98 23.11
C ILE A 8 -42.54 3.22 21.89
N LEU A 9 -43.40 2.72 21.01
CA LEU A 9 -42.99 2.07 19.75
C LEU A 9 -42.28 3.04 18.80
N SER A 10 -42.72 4.30 18.70
CA SER A 10 -42.05 5.31 17.87
C SER A 10 -40.67 5.68 18.43
N LEU A 11 -40.55 5.79 19.76
CA LEU A 11 -39.26 5.99 20.42
C LEU A 11 -38.31 4.80 20.19
N PHE A 12 -38.83 3.58 20.22
CA PHE A 12 -38.03 2.36 19.96
C PHE A 12 -37.55 2.28 18.51
N HIS A 13 -38.38 2.68 17.53
CA HIS A 13 -37.97 2.83 16.13
C HIS A 13 -36.93 3.93 15.92
N LEU A 14 -37.05 5.07 16.61
CA LEU A 14 -36.04 6.13 16.58
C LEU A 14 -34.69 5.63 17.13
N ILE A 15 -34.71 4.83 18.20
CA ILE A 15 -33.50 4.24 18.78
C ILE A 15 -32.87 3.23 17.82
N LEU A 16 -33.65 2.39 17.12
CA LEU A 16 -33.12 1.43 16.13
C LEU A 16 -32.50 2.13 14.91
N LEU A 17 -33.04 3.28 14.48
CA LEU A 17 -32.49 4.08 13.38
C LEU A 17 -31.19 4.84 13.75
N THR A 18 -30.86 4.97 15.04
CA THR A 18 -29.64 5.65 15.52
C THR A 18 -28.51 4.68 15.91
N HIS A 19 -28.70 3.36 15.76
CA HIS A 19 -27.69 2.33 16.06
C HIS A 19 -26.81 1.96 14.85
N SER A 20 -26.51 2.89 13.95
CA SER A 20 -25.28 2.77 13.15
C SER A 20 -24.14 3.29 14.00
N SER A 21 -23.56 2.43 14.85
CA SER A 21 -22.25 2.70 15.44
C SER A 21 -21.30 3.06 14.29
N PRO A 22 -20.59 4.20 14.33
CA PRO A 22 -19.58 4.46 13.33
C PRO A 22 -18.59 3.30 13.41
N SER A 23 -18.49 2.54 12.31
CA SER A 23 -17.43 1.54 12.15
C SER A 23 -16.13 2.32 12.28
N MET A 24 -15.49 2.23 13.45
CA MET A 24 -14.20 2.83 13.70
C MET A 24 -13.20 1.97 12.92
N GLN A 25 -13.06 2.26 11.63
CA GLN A 25 -12.08 1.63 10.76
C GLN A 25 -10.70 1.82 11.42
N PRO A 26 -9.88 0.78 11.51
CA PRO A 26 -8.55 0.92 12.08
C PRO A 26 -7.74 1.89 11.20
N LEU A 27 -7.20 2.94 11.81
CA LEU A 27 -6.32 3.88 11.13
C LEU A 27 -4.98 3.19 10.81
N CYS A 28 -4.36 3.60 9.70
CA CYS A 28 -2.98 3.22 9.39
C CYS A 28 -2.03 3.53 10.55
N HIS A 29 -1.09 2.61 10.78
CA HIS A 29 -0.05 2.77 11.80
C HIS A 29 0.93 3.88 11.40
N TYR A 30 1.26 4.75 12.34
CA TYR A 30 2.18 5.89 12.13
C TYR A 30 3.55 5.46 11.58
N ASP A 31 4.09 4.34 12.05
CA ASP A 31 5.39 3.85 11.59
C ASP A 31 5.34 3.39 10.12
N GLU A 32 4.20 2.88 9.66
CA GLU A 32 4.00 2.46 8.27
C GLU A 32 3.77 3.66 7.35
N SER A 33 2.95 4.63 7.76
CA SER A 33 2.78 5.89 7.00
C SER A 33 4.09 6.68 6.91
N SER A 34 4.86 6.75 8.00
CA SER A 34 6.20 7.34 8.02
C SER A 34 7.18 6.57 7.11
N ALA A 35 7.10 5.24 7.09
CA ALA A 35 7.94 4.44 6.21
C ALA A 35 7.63 4.64 4.73
N LEU A 36 6.36 4.73 4.38
CA LEU A 36 5.89 5.07 3.03
C LEU A 36 6.37 6.48 2.63
N LEU A 37 6.20 7.50 3.46
CA LEU A 37 6.70 8.85 3.15
C LEU A 37 8.21 8.88 2.94
N GLN A 38 8.99 8.21 3.79
CA GLN A 38 10.44 8.08 3.61
C GLN A 38 10.80 7.32 2.32
N PHE A 39 9.98 6.35 1.92
CA PHE A 39 10.15 5.66 0.64
C PHE A 39 9.89 6.60 -0.55
N LYS A 40 8.82 7.40 -0.50
CA LYS A 40 8.50 8.44 -1.51
C LYS A 40 9.66 9.42 -1.71
N GLU A 41 10.27 9.91 -0.64
CA GLU A 41 11.40 10.85 -0.70
C GLU A 41 12.66 10.28 -1.36
N SER A 42 12.73 8.96 -1.57
CA SER A 42 13.88 8.31 -2.21
C SER A 42 13.84 8.29 -3.74
N PHE A 43 12.76 8.80 -4.34
CA PHE A 43 12.55 8.81 -5.79
C PHE A 43 12.30 10.20 -6.36
N ILE A 44 12.69 10.36 -7.61
CA ILE A 44 12.30 11.46 -8.47
C ILE A 44 11.08 11.02 -9.27
N ILE A 45 10.05 11.86 -9.33
CA ILE A 45 8.90 11.63 -10.21
C ILE A 45 9.25 12.05 -11.63
N ASN A 46 9.38 11.06 -12.51
CA ASN A 46 9.72 11.26 -13.91
C ASN A 46 8.76 10.47 -14.80
N LYS A 47 7.98 11.18 -15.64
CA LYS A 47 7.01 10.54 -16.55
C LYS A 47 7.67 9.57 -17.53
N SER A 48 8.93 9.80 -17.92
CA SER A 48 9.64 8.87 -18.81
C SER A 48 10.00 7.54 -18.13
N ALA A 49 9.91 7.45 -16.81
CA ALA A 49 10.13 6.20 -16.07
C ALA A 49 9.03 5.16 -16.32
N SER A 50 7.89 5.60 -16.83
CA SER A 50 6.71 4.78 -17.17
C SER A 50 6.19 5.15 -18.57
N SER A 51 7.08 5.56 -19.50
CA SER A 51 6.72 6.04 -20.84
C SER A 51 5.88 5.07 -21.66
N ASP A 52 5.99 3.79 -21.35
CA ASP A 52 5.40 2.70 -22.10
C ASP A 52 3.95 2.40 -21.65
N ASP A 53 3.45 3.11 -20.63
CA ASP A 53 2.08 3.00 -20.13
C ASP A 53 1.34 4.37 -20.23
N PRO A 54 0.32 4.50 -21.10
CA PRO A 54 -0.43 5.74 -21.25
C PRO A 54 -1.29 6.10 -20.03
N PHE A 55 -1.54 5.16 -19.13
CA PHE A 55 -2.30 5.37 -17.89
C PHE A 55 -1.40 5.61 -16.68
N ALA A 56 -0.08 5.71 -16.89
CA ALA A 56 0.87 5.96 -15.81
C ALA A 56 0.58 7.29 -15.10
N TYR A 57 0.53 7.24 -13.77
CA TYR A 57 0.41 8.42 -12.92
C TYR A 57 1.12 8.19 -11.58
N PRO A 58 1.71 9.24 -11.00
CA PRO A 58 2.48 9.11 -9.76
C PRO A 58 1.57 8.96 -8.54
N LYS A 59 1.19 7.72 -8.20
CA LYS A 59 0.34 7.37 -7.05
C LYS A 59 0.81 8.00 -5.74
N VAL A 60 2.12 8.07 -5.53
CA VAL A 60 2.75 8.69 -4.33
C VAL A 60 2.43 10.18 -4.16
N LYS A 61 1.80 10.85 -5.13
CA LYS A 61 1.29 12.22 -4.96
C LYS A 61 0.12 12.31 -3.98
N SER A 62 -0.69 11.26 -3.84
CA SER A 62 -1.78 11.22 -2.86
C SER A 62 -1.28 11.10 -1.41
N TRP A 63 -0.01 10.71 -1.22
CA TRP A 63 0.54 10.44 0.11
C TRP A 63 0.83 11.74 0.85
N THR A 64 -0.03 12.06 1.82
CA THR A 64 0.04 13.25 2.66
C THR A 64 -0.46 12.95 4.07
N LEU A 65 0.06 13.65 5.07
CA LEU A 65 -0.45 13.58 6.45
C LEU A 65 -1.52 14.65 6.74
N GLU A 66 -1.86 15.46 5.74
CA GLU A 66 -2.78 16.58 5.87
C GLU A 66 -4.20 16.21 5.39
N GLY A 67 -5.21 16.74 6.07
CA GLY A 67 -6.62 16.62 5.67
C GLY A 67 -7.22 15.22 5.83
N GLU A 68 -8.27 14.95 5.04
CA GLU A 68 -9.01 13.68 5.05
C GLU A 68 -8.16 12.48 4.60
N SER A 69 -7.02 12.74 3.93
CA SER A 69 -6.05 11.73 3.49
C SER A 69 -4.92 11.47 4.49
N SER A 70 -5.08 11.89 5.76
CA SER A 70 -4.08 11.65 6.81
C SER A 70 -3.89 10.17 7.14
N ASP A 71 -4.91 9.34 6.89
CA ASP A 71 -4.83 7.89 6.99
C ASP A 71 -4.17 7.30 5.74
N CYS A 72 -3.03 6.63 5.90
CA CYS A 72 -2.30 6.05 4.77
C CYS A 72 -3.07 4.95 4.04
N CYS A 73 -4.08 4.34 4.67
CA CYS A 73 -4.94 3.35 4.02
C CYS A 73 -5.84 3.97 2.94
N SER A 74 -5.98 5.29 2.92
CA SER A 74 -6.66 6.04 1.85
C SER A 74 -5.74 6.45 0.70
N TRP A 75 -4.43 6.21 0.81
CA TRP A 75 -3.47 6.62 -0.20
C TRP A 75 -3.52 5.73 -1.43
N ASP A 76 -3.36 6.33 -2.62
CA ASP A 76 -3.32 5.59 -3.88
C ASP A 76 -2.23 4.51 -3.84
N GLY A 77 -2.62 3.30 -4.20
CA GLY A 77 -1.73 2.15 -4.26
C GLY A 77 -1.39 1.53 -2.91
N VAL A 78 -1.93 2.02 -1.79
CA VAL A 78 -1.79 1.39 -0.48
C VAL A 78 -3.02 0.53 -0.21
N ASP A 79 -2.80 -0.71 0.22
CA ASP A 79 -3.85 -1.63 0.63
C ASP A 79 -3.59 -2.07 2.07
N CYS A 80 -4.63 -1.99 2.90
CA CYS A 80 -4.55 -2.21 4.34
C CYS A 80 -5.46 -3.36 4.76
N ASP A 81 -5.04 -4.08 5.79
CA ASP A 81 -5.88 -5.05 6.47
C ASP A 81 -7.01 -4.34 7.21
N GLU A 82 -8.26 -4.62 6.83
CA GLU A 82 -9.47 -3.94 7.33
C GLU A 82 -9.68 -4.06 8.85
N ILE A 83 -9.02 -5.03 9.50
CA ILE A 83 -9.17 -5.31 10.93
C ILE A 83 -8.04 -4.69 11.75
N THR A 84 -6.82 -4.73 11.24
CA THR A 84 -5.61 -4.32 11.98
C THR A 84 -5.06 -2.97 11.55
N GLY A 85 -5.46 -2.45 10.38
CA GLY A 85 -4.95 -1.22 9.79
C GLY A 85 -3.53 -1.33 9.27
N HIS A 86 -2.97 -2.54 9.21
CA HIS A 86 -1.61 -2.75 8.72
C HIS A 86 -1.53 -2.72 7.21
N VAL A 87 -0.45 -2.15 6.67
CA VAL A 87 -0.22 -2.14 5.23
C VAL A 87 0.15 -3.54 4.74
N ILE A 88 -0.74 -4.14 3.96
CA ILE A 88 -0.60 -5.50 3.41
C ILE A 88 -0.32 -5.50 1.90
N GLY A 89 -0.64 -4.43 1.19
CA GLY A 89 -0.36 -4.30 -0.22
C GLY A 89 0.19 -2.94 -0.60
N LEU A 90 1.12 -2.94 -1.54
CA LEU A 90 1.65 -1.73 -2.14
C LEU A 90 1.73 -1.92 -3.66
N ASP A 91 0.83 -1.27 -4.39
CA ASP A 91 0.84 -1.17 -5.84
C ASP A 91 1.28 0.21 -6.31
N LEU A 92 2.56 0.28 -6.70
CA LEU A 92 3.17 1.43 -7.34
C LEU A 92 3.57 1.09 -8.78
N SER A 93 2.88 0.17 -9.44
CA SER A 93 3.07 -0.04 -10.87
C SER A 93 2.82 1.24 -11.64
N SER A 94 3.58 1.47 -12.72
CA SER A 94 3.41 2.62 -13.63
C SER A 94 3.31 3.96 -12.89
N SER A 95 4.11 4.15 -11.84
CA SER A 95 4.00 5.28 -10.92
C SER A 95 5.04 6.37 -11.16
N CYS A 96 5.66 6.38 -12.34
CA CYS A 96 6.64 7.37 -12.75
C CYS A 96 7.84 7.46 -11.78
N LEU A 97 8.19 6.37 -11.10
CA LEU A 97 9.27 6.36 -10.10
C LEU A 97 10.62 6.19 -10.80
N TYR A 98 11.49 7.19 -10.66
CA TYR A 98 12.88 7.15 -11.10
C TYR A 98 13.82 7.25 -9.91
N GLY A 99 14.75 6.32 -9.76
CA GLY A 99 15.72 6.34 -8.66
C GLY A 99 16.28 4.97 -8.35
N SER A 100 16.86 4.78 -7.17
CA SER A 100 17.37 3.49 -6.72
C SER A 100 16.46 2.93 -5.65
N ILE A 101 16.03 1.67 -5.80
CA ILE A 101 15.21 0.98 -4.78
C ILE A 101 15.96 0.76 -3.46
N ASN A 102 17.30 0.93 -3.47
CA ASN A 102 18.17 0.78 -2.30
C ASN A 102 18.39 2.08 -1.52
N SER A 103 17.92 3.22 -2.02
CA SER A 103 18.26 4.54 -1.47
C SER A 103 17.77 4.71 -0.03
N ASN A 104 16.55 4.27 0.26
CA ASN A 104 15.96 4.33 1.58
C ASN A 104 15.36 2.97 1.91
N ARG A 105 15.93 2.27 2.90
CA ARG A 105 15.50 0.92 3.30
C ARG A 105 14.12 0.91 3.97
N SER A 106 13.43 2.05 3.98
CA SER A 106 12.15 2.28 4.63
C SER A 106 11.06 1.31 4.21
N LEU A 107 11.00 0.94 2.92
CA LEU A 107 10.04 -0.04 2.39
C LEU A 107 10.10 -1.38 3.13
N PHE A 108 11.30 -1.81 3.54
CA PHE A 108 11.52 -3.11 4.19
C PHE A 108 11.14 -3.12 5.67
N ARG A 109 10.61 -2.00 6.19
CA ARG A 109 10.00 -1.93 7.53
C ARG A 109 8.51 -2.29 7.52
N LEU A 110 7.87 -2.37 6.35
CA LEU A 110 6.49 -2.81 6.20
C LEU A 110 6.41 -4.34 6.35
N VAL A 111 6.67 -4.85 7.55
CA VAL A 111 6.82 -6.29 7.82
C VAL A 111 5.53 -7.08 7.59
N HIS A 112 4.38 -6.40 7.52
CA HIS A 112 3.08 -7.00 7.25
C HIS A 112 2.77 -7.15 5.75
N LEU A 113 3.61 -6.59 4.87
CA LEU A 113 3.38 -6.56 3.43
C LEU A 113 3.30 -7.98 2.83
N GLN A 114 2.22 -8.23 2.11
CA GLN A 114 1.91 -9.49 1.42
C GLN A 114 2.06 -9.34 -0.10
N SER A 115 1.75 -8.14 -0.64
CA SER A 115 1.83 -7.82 -2.05
C SER A 115 2.68 -6.57 -2.31
N LEU A 116 3.68 -6.69 -3.18
CA LEU A 116 4.50 -5.57 -3.64
C LEU A 116 4.56 -5.55 -5.17
N ASN A 117 3.93 -4.56 -5.78
CA ASN A 117 3.96 -4.32 -7.22
C ASN A 117 4.71 -3.01 -7.52
N LEU A 118 5.88 -3.13 -8.15
CA LEU A 118 6.72 -2.00 -8.58
C LEU A 118 6.98 -2.02 -10.09
N ALA A 119 6.15 -2.74 -10.85
CA ALA A 119 6.33 -2.92 -12.28
C ALA A 119 6.27 -1.59 -13.07
N HIS A 120 6.84 -1.55 -14.27
CA HIS A 120 6.77 -0.37 -15.16
C HIS A 120 7.25 0.94 -14.52
N ASN A 121 8.34 0.88 -13.75
CA ASN A 121 9.06 2.05 -13.24
C ASN A 121 10.51 2.04 -13.75
N HIS A 122 11.35 2.99 -13.30
CA HIS A 122 12.75 3.04 -13.69
C HIS A 122 13.68 3.08 -12.48
N PHE A 123 14.05 1.91 -11.96
CA PHE A 123 14.94 1.81 -10.80
C PHE A 123 16.43 1.99 -11.11
N ASN A 124 16.75 2.72 -12.18
CA ASN A 124 18.10 3.13 -12.56
C ASN A 124 19.14 1.98 -12.49
N TYR A 125 18.75 0.78 -12.93
CA TYR A 125 19.63 -0.41 -12.87
C TYR A 125 20.21 -0.68 -11.48
N SER A 126 19.49 -0.28 -10.42
CA SER A 126 19.86 -0.56 -9.03
C SER A 126 19.63 -2.03 -8.70
N GLN A 127 20.47 -2.57 -7.82
CA GLN A 127 20.34 -3.96 -7.38
C GLN A 127 19.09 -4.13 -6.52
N ILE A 128 18.45 -5.29 -6.61
CA ILE A 128 17.40 -5.65 -5.65
C ILE A 128 18.05 -5.82 -4.26
N PRO A 129 17.60 -5.09 -3.23
CA PRO A 129 18.15 -5.14 -1.89
C PRO A 129 17.90 -6.51 -1.26
N SER A 130 18.89 -7.01 -0.51
CA SER A 130 18.72 -8.25 0.26
C SER A 130 17.65 -8.12 1.35
N GLN A 131 17.38 -6.90 1.80
CA GLN A 131 16.36 -6.55 2.79
C GLN A 131 14.93 -6.89 2.35
N VAL A 132 14.67 -7.18 1.07
CA VAL A 132 13.40 -7.80 0.67
C VAL A 132 13.13 -9.08 1.47
N GLY A 133 14.18 -9.78 1.93
CA GLY A 133 14.07 -10.92 2.84
C GLY A 133 13.46 -10.60 4.21
N ASN A 134 13.41 -9.32 4.63
CA ASN A 134 12.73 -8.90 5.86
C ASN A 134 11.20 -8.90 5.70
N LEU A 135 10.69 -8.86 4.46
CA LEU A 135 9.26 -8.93 4.16
C LEU A 135 8.79 -10.39 4.24
N SER A 136 8.79 -10.93 5.46
CA SER A 136 8.56 -12.36 5.72
C SER A 136 7.17 -12.85 5.29
N ARG A 137 6.18 -11.95 5.20
CA ARG A 137 4.81 -12.25 4.76
C ARG A 137 4.58 -12.06 3.26
N LEU A 138 5.61 -11.63 2.51
CA LEU A 138 5.47 -11.31 1.09
C LEU A 138 5.20 -12.57 0.25
N THR A 139 4.02 -12.63 -0.36
CA THR A 139 3.60 -13.72 -1.25
C THR A 139 3.61 -13.33 -2.71
N TYR A 140 3.53 -12.03 -3.00
CA TYR A 140 3.54 -11.49 -4.35
C TYR A 140 4.59 -10.38 -4.48
N LEU A 141 5.47 -10.52 -5.47
CA LEU A 141 6.48 -9.52 -5.83
C LEU A 141 6.53 -9.36 -7.34
N ASN A 142 6.20 -8.16 -7.82
CA ASN A 142 6.32 -7.82 -9.23
C ASN A 142 7.31 -6.68 -9.46
N LEU A 143 8.37 -7.00 -10.20
CA LEU A 143 9.42 -6.08 -10.66
C LEU A 143 9.55 -6.12 -12.19
N SER A 144 8.52 -6.54 -12.92
CA SER A 144 8.56 -6.61 -14.39
C SER A 144 8.74 -5.22 -14.99
N LEU A 145 9.57 -5.12 -16.03
CA LEU A 145 9.77 -3.87 -16.77
C LEU A 145 10.20 -2.68 -15.88
N SER A 146 10.80 -2.94 -14.71
CA SER A 146 11.25 -1.89 -13.78
C SER A 146 12.75 -1.56 -13.85
N ARG A 147 13.44 -2.16 -14.83
CA ARG A 147 14.89 -2.07 -15.10
C ARG A 147 15.80 -2.24 -13.85
N PRO A 148 15.59 -3.21 -12.93
CA PRO A 148 16.50 -3.45 -11.83
C PRO A 148 17.71 -4.29 -12.29
N LYS A 149 18.86 -4.14 -11.62
CA LYS A 149 19.99 -5.06 -11.79
C LYS A 149 19.69 -6.38 -11.08
N PRO A 150 19.78 -7.54 -11.77
CA PRO A 150 19.52 -8.84 -11.16
C PRO A 150 20.48 -9.10 -9.98
N ASN A 151 19.95 -9.66 -8.89
CA ASN A 151 20.73 -10.13 -7.76
C ASN A 151 20.82 -11.68 -7.82
N ARG A 152 22.04 -12.25 -7.64
CA ARG A 152 22.30 -13.69 -7.74
C ARG A 152 21.44 -14.52 -6.78
N VAL A 153 21.12 -13.99 -5.60
CA VAL A 153 20.27 -14.65 -4.60
C VAL A 153 18.84 -14.87 -5.12
N TRP A 154 18.35 -13.97 -5.97
CA TRP A 154 16.98 -13.96 -6.48
C TRP A 154 16.80 -14.80 -7.75
N CYS A 155 17.84 -14.97 -8.57
CA CYS A 155 17.81 -15.90 -9.69
C CYS A 155 17.54 -17.35 -9.24
N MET A 156 18.02 -17.75 -8.04
CA MET A 156 17.80 -19.10 -7.53
C MET A 156 16.36 -19.33 -7.00
N ARG A 157 15.67 -18.28 -6.53
CA ARG A 157 14.26 -18.40 -6.08
C ARG A 157 13.24 -18.42 -7.23
N ARG A 158 13.62 -18.02 -8.45
CA ARG A 158 12.76 -18.13 -9.67
C ARG A 158 12.70 -19.53 -10.29
N LEU A 159 13.49 -20.50 -9.82
CA LEU A 159 13.57 -21.85 -10.40
C LEU A 159 12.79 -22.94 -9.64
N GLN A 160 11.97 -22.60 -8.64
CA GLN A 160 11.00 -23.57 -8.12
C GLN A 160 9.62 -23.24 -8.69
N PRO A 161 9.15 -23.98 -9.71
CA PRO A 161 7.72 -24.05 -9.96
C PRO A 161 7.09 -24.58 -8.67
N LYS A 162 6.12 -23.85 -8.11
CA LYS A 162 5.22 -24.44 -7.14
C LYS A 162 4.55 -25.61 -7.85
N HIS A 163 4.84 -26.82 -7.38
CA HIS A 163 4.28 -28.07 -7.87
C HIS A 163 2.77 -27.96 -8.09
N LEU A 164 2.34 -28.27 -9.31
CA LEU A 164 1.26 -29.23 -9.56
C LEU A 164 1.92 -30.45 -10.20
#